data_AF-A0A8J7MJJ6-F1
#
_entry.id   AF-A0A8J7MJJ6-F1
#
_cell.length_a   1.000
_cell.length_b   1.000
_cell.length_c   1.000
_cell.angle_alpha   90.00
_cell.angle_beta   90.00
_cell.angle_gamma   90.00
#
_symmetry.space_group_name_H-M   'P 1'
#
loop_
_entity.id
_entity.type
_entity.pdbx_description
1 polymer ?
#
loop_
_entity_poly.entity_id
_entity_poly.type
_entity_poly.pdbx_seq_one_letter_code
_entity_poly.pdbx_strand_id
1 'polypeptide(L)'
;MKKILPIIWILIGGLLLSFIGVKNHPSQGHRMVIVKHKPSFKLEYYSPIGDSRKLLEELSPEEQKEELLYREFIKRSESHTIDNIALVFFQVGIYLIVLNLLKLIFFRRKYRFKLGRFISLNVIGVAVAMGVYQIYWTKELEFWIVLLGQIVLNLVLIFPRLRKNS
;
A
#
# COMPACT_ATOMS: atom_id res chain seq x y z
N MET A 1 -1.05 16.42 -24.79
CA MET A 1 -0.01 15.48 -24.30
C MET A 1 0.49 15.78 -22.87
N LYS A 2 0.80 17.03 -22.49
CA LYS A 2 1.40 17.35 -21.16
C LYS A 2 0.57 16.91 -19.92
N LYS A 3 -0.76 16.85 -20.03
CA LYS A 3 -1.67 16.38 -18.96
C LYS A 3 -1.85 14.86 -18.90
N ILE A 4 -1.55 14.15 -19.99
CA ILE A 4 -1.73 12.70 -20.08
C ILE A 4 -0.67 11.98 -19.25
N LEU A 5 0.58 12.48 -19.27
CA LEU A 5 1.67 11.85 -18.55
C LEU A 5 1.44 11.76 -17.02
N PRO A 6 1.01 12.83 -16.32
CA PRO A 6 0.62 12.70 -14.91
C PRO A 6 -0.49 11.67 -14.65
N ILE A 7 -1.48 11.58 -15.54
CA ILE A 7 -2.59 10.61 -15.42
C ILE A 7 -2.05 9.18 -15.53
N ILE A 8 -1.18 8.91 -16.50
CA ILE A 8 -0.51 7.60 -16.65
C ILE A 8 0.22 7.22 -15.36
N TRP A 9 0.97 8.15 -14.75
CA TRP A 9 1.68 7.87 -13.51
C TRP A 9 0.75 7.64 -12.31
N ILE A 10 -0.40 8.30 -12.26
CA ILE A 10 -1.43 8.01 -11.24
C ILE A 10 -1.96 6.59 -11.42
N LEU A 11 -2.24 6.17 -12.66
CA LEU A 11 -2.70 4.81 -12.97
C LEU A 11 -1.65 3.76 -12.60
N ILE A 12 -0.37 4.01 -12.89
CA ILE A 12 0.74 3.15 -12.45
C ILE A 12 0.79 3.06 -10.93
N GLY A 13 0.66 4.20 -10.22
CA GLY A 13 0.63 4.21 -8.76
C GLY A 13 -0.56 3.42 -8.19
N GLY A 14 -1.76 3.58 -8.77
CA GLY A 14 -2.94 2.83 -8.39
C GLY A 14 -2.79 1.33 -8.65
N LEU A 15 -2.18 0.95 -9.77
CA LEU A 15 -1.86 -0.45 -10.07
C LEU A 15 -0.91 -1.04 -9.02
N LEU A 16 0.16 -0.35 -8.65
CA LEU A 16 1.07 -0.80 -7.59
C LEU A 16 0.34 -1.02 -6.27
N LEU A 17 -0.55 -0.09 -5.87
CA LEU A 17 -1.35 -0.23 -4.65
C LEU A 17 -2.33 -1.40 -4.72
N SER A 18 -2.86 -1.75 -5.89
CA SER A 18 -3.79 -2.88 -6.03
C SER A 18 -3.15 -4.24 -5.73
N PHE A 19 -1.83 -4.35 -5.79
CA PHE A 19 -1.09 -5.56 -5.38
C PHE A 19 -0.82 -5.62 -3.88
N ILE A 20 -1.22 -4.63 -3.10
CA ILE A 20 -0.94 -4.55 -1.67
C ILE A 20 -2.19 -4.91 -0.90
N GLY A 21 -2.04 -5.75 0.12
CA GLY A 21 -3.11 -6.09 1.05
C GLY A 21 -2.59 -6.24 2.46
N VAL A 22 -3.51 -6.51 3.38
CA VAL A 22 -3.26 -6.89 4.76
C VAL A 22 -3.91 -8.25 4.95
N LYS A 23 -3.15 -9.21 5.48
CA LYS A 23 -3.71 -10.47 5.98
C LYS A 23 -3.87 -10.37 7.49
N ASN A 24 -4.97 -10.90 8.00
CA ASN A 24 -5.23 -11.09 9.41
C ASN A 24 -5.28 -12.59 9.69
N HIS A 25 -4.46 -13.07 10.63
CA HIS A 25 -4.49 -14.47 11.04
C HIS A 25 -5.23 -14.57 12.38
N PRO A 26 -6.47 -15.13 12.41
CA PRO A 26 -7.31 -15.12 13.61
C PRO A 26 -6.65 -15.82 14.81
N SER A 27 -5.83 -16.85 14.55
CA SER A 27 -5.13 -17.63 15.59
C SER A 27 -3.94 -16.91 16.21
N GLN A 28 -3.33 -15.96 15.50
CA GLN A 28 -2.09 -15.31 15.91
C GLN A 28 -2.29 -13.86 16.37
N GLY A 29 -3.48 -13.28 16.19
CA GLY A 29 -3.77 -11.90 16.57
C GLY A 29 -2.88 -10.86 15.87
N HIS A 30 -2.20 -11.25 14.80
CA HIS A 30 -1.23 -10.42 14.09
C HIS A 30 -1.72 -10.11 12.67
N ARG A 31 -1.71 -8.81 12.35
CA ARG A 31 -1.93 -8.29 11.00
C ARG A 31 -0.60 -8.20 10.28
N MET A 32 -0.55 -8.49 8.99
CA MET A 32 0.68 -8.37 8.18
C MET A 32 0.36 -7.77 6.82
N VAL A 33 1.18 -6.82 6.37
CA VAL A 33 1.10 -6.27 5.01
C VAL A 33 1.71 -7.26 4.05
N ILE A 34 1.05 -7.52 2.92
CA ILE A 34 1.47 -8.52 1.94
C ILE A 34 1.46 -7.96 0.53
N VAL A 35 2.26 -8.59 -0.33
CA VAL A 35 2.09 -8.49 -1.78
C VAL A 35 1.18 -9.61 -2.24
N LYS A 36 0.02 -9.24 -2.78
CA LYS A 36 -0.93 -10.16 -3.43
C LYS A 36 -0.32 -10.74 -4.69
N HIS A 37 -0.72 -11.96 -5.02
CA HIS A 37 -0.34 -12.57 -6.29
C HIS A 37 -0.98 -11.88 -7.51
N LYS A 38 -2.17 -11.28 -7.32
CA LYS A 38 -2.97 -10.61 -8.35
C LYS A 38 -3.48 -9.26 -7.85
N PRO A 39 -3.74 -8.28 -8.74
CA PRO A 39 -4.28 -6.99 -8.33
C PRO A 39 -5.72 -7.13 -7.83
N SER A 40 -6.05 -6.47 -6.72
CA SER A 40 -7.41 -6.39 -6.18
C SER A 40 -7.59 -5.14 -5.33
N PHE A 41 -8.79 -4.56 -5.33
CA PHE A 41 -9.14 -3.44 -4.45
C PHE A 41 -9.49 -3.88 -3.02
N LYS A 42 -9.72 -5.17 -2.78
CA LYS A 42 -9.91 -5.68 -1.42
C LYS A 42 -8.58 -5.55 -0.67
N LEU A 43 -8.57 -4.82 0.43
CA LEU A 43 -7.36 -4.55 1.18
C LEU A 43 -7.10 -5.62 2.24
N GLU A 44 -8.13 -6.05 2.95
CA GLU A 44 -8.00 -6.97 4.08
C GLU A 44 -8.48 -8.36 3.72
N TYR A 45 -7.74 -9.36 4.17
CA TYR A 45 -8.04 -10.77 3.98
C TYR A 45 -7.87 -11.48 5.30
N TYR A 46 -8.74 -12.44 5.60
CA TYR A 46 -8.52 -13.37 6.70
C TYR A 46 -8.77 -14.79 6.21
N SER A 47 -8.17 -15.77 6.87
CA SER A 47 -8.46 -17.18 6.60
C SER A 47 -9.35 -17.71 7.72
N PRO A 48 -10.65 -17.97 7.45
CA PRO A 48 -11.54 -18.64 8.41
C PRO A 48 -11.02 -20.02 8.83
N ILE A 49 -10.30 -20.72 7.95
CA ILE A 49 -9.70 -22.02 8.28
C ILE A 49 -8.50 -21.81 9.19
N GLY A 50 -7.59 -20.90 8.85
CA GLY A 50 -6.41 -20.60 9.65
C GLY A 50 -5.62 -21.86 10.02
N ASP A 51 -5.36 -22.03 11.32
CA ASP A 51 -4.72 -23.22 11.90
C ASP A 51 -5.72 -24.32 12.32
N SER A 52 -7.02 -24.13 12.04
CA SER A 52 -8.05 -25.12 12.38
C SER A 52 -8.01 -26.31 11.42
N ARG A 53 -8.50 -27.46 11.88
CA ARG A 53 -8.69 -28.66 11.03
C ARG A 53 -10.01 -28.63 10.24
N LYS A 54 -10.69 -27.49 10.18
CA LYS A 54 -11.98 -27.38 9.49
C LYS A 54 -11.80 -27.61 8.00
N LEU A 55 -12.77 -28.31 7.41
CA LEU A 55 -12.87 -28.42 5.96
C LEU A 55 -13.56 -27.19 5.37
N LEU A 56 -13.37 -26.94 4.07
CA LEU A 56 -13.99 -25.78 3.41
C LEU A 56 -15.51 -25.86 3.46
N GLU A 57 -16.06 -27.08 3.35
CA GLU A 57 -17.48 -27.37 3.36
C GLU A 57 -18.14 -27.14 4.73
N GLU A 58 -17.34 -27.12 5.80
CA GLU A 58 -17.80 -26.88 7.17
C GLU A 58 -17.95 -25.38 7.49
N LEU A 59 -17.47 -24.51 6.60
CA LEU A 59 -17.60 -23.06 6.74
C LEU A 59 -18.97 -22.59 6.24
N SER A 60 -19.45 -21.48 6.80
CA SER A 60 -20.60 -20.77 6.24
C SER A 60 -20.32 -20.28 4.81
N PRO A 61 -21.34 -20.04 3.96
CA PRO A 61 -21.12 -19.58 2.58
C PRO A 61 -20.28 -18.30 2.47
N GLU A 62 -20.37 -17.41 3.45
CA GLU A 62 -19.59 -16.17 3.50
C GLU A 62 -18.12 -16.45 3.82
N GLU A 63 -17.86 -17.30 4.81
CA GLU A 63 -16.51 -17.75 5.17
C GLU A 63 -15.86 -18.56 4.03
N GLN A 64 -16.63 -19.41 3.34
CA GLN A 64 -16.12 -20.13 2.16
C GLN A 64 -15.63 -19.16 1.09
N LYS A 65 -16.41 -18.11 0.81
CA LYS A 65 -16.03 -17.08 -0.14
C LYS A 65 -14.77 -16.34 0.31
N GLU A 66 -14.65 -16.03 1.61
CA GLU A 66 -13.46 -15.40 2.16
C GLU A 66 -12.22 -16.28 2.02
N GLU A 67 -12.33 -17.56 2.40
CA GLU A 67 -11.23 -18.52 2.33
C GLU A 67 -10.75 -18.75 0.89
N LEU A 68 -11.68 -18.80 -0.08
CA LEU A 68 -11.34 -18.87 -1.49
C LEU A 68 -10.57 -17.62 -1.97
N LEU A 69 -10.99 -16.42 -1.55
CA LEU A 69 -10.26 -15.19 -1.84
C LEU A 69 -8.88 -15.19 -1.17
N TYR A 70 -8.79 -15.64 0.09
CA TYR A 70 -7.52 -15.77 0.80
C TYR A 70 -6.56 -16.66 0.01
N ARG A 71 -6.98 -17.87 -0.37
CA ARG A 71 -6.18 -18.81 -1.16
C ARG A 71 -5.81 -18.29 -2.56
N GLU A 72 -6.70 -17.54 -3.20
CA GLU A 72 -6.44 -16.98 -4.53
C GLU A 72 -5.35 -15.90 -4.48
N PHE A 73 -5.46 -14.97 -3.54
CA PHE A 73 -4.61 -13.78 -3.50
C PHE A 73 -3.34 -13.97 -2.65
N ILE A 74 -3.33 -14.95 -1.75
CA ILE A 74 -2.26 -15.19 -0.76
C ILE A 74 -1.68 -16.60 -0.96
N LYS A 75 -0.68 -16.72 -1.85
CA LYS A 75 -0.02 -18.01 -2.15
C LYS A 75 1.09 -18.43 -1.19
N ARG A 76 1.69 -17.50 -0.46
CA ARG A 76 2.82 -17.75 0.46
C ARG A 76 2.54 -17.07 1.80
N SER A 77 1.70 -17.68 2.62
CA SER A 77 1.28 -17.12 3.91
C SER A 77 2.44 -16.94 4.91
N GLU A 78 3.54 -17.69 4.79
CA GLU A 78 4.65 -17.66 5.75
C GLU A 78 5.85 -16.80 5.34
N SER A 79 5.85 -16.20 4.14
CA SER A 79 7.05 -15.51 3.63
C SER A 79 7.16 -14.06 4.08
N HIS A 80 7.80 -13.82 5.23
CA HIS A 80 8.04 -12.48 5.78
C HIS A 80 8.88 -11.55 4.88
N THR A 81 9.72 -12.09 3.99
CA THR A 81 10.60 -11.27 3.12
C THR A 81 9.82 -10.50 2.05
N ILE A 82 8.68 -11.04 1.60
CA ILE A 82 7.81 -10.42 0.60
C ILE A 82 7.07 -9.21 1.21
N ASP A 83 6.86 -9.22 2.51
CA ASP A 83 6.07 -8.22 3.23
C ASP A 83 6.80 -6.85 3.29
N ASN A 84 8.13 -6.84 3.38
CA ASN A 84 8.92 -5.59 3.28
C ASN A 84 8.88 -4.96 1.89
N ILE A 85 8.77 -5.77 0.83
CA ILE A 85 8.63 -5.27 -0.54
C ILE A 85 7.27 -4.61 -0.74
N ALA A 86 6.22 -5.11 -0.07
CA ALA A 86 4.89 -4.50 -0.08
C ALA A 86 4.95 -3.05 0.41
N LEU A 87 5.72 -2.77 1.47
CA LEU A 87 5.91 -1.43 2.01
C LEU A 87 6.59 -0.48 1.01
N VAL A 88 7.54 -1.00 0.23
CA VAL A 88 8.20 -0.23 -0.84
C VAL A 88 7.19 0.13 -1.93
N PHE A 89 6.40 -0.85 -2.40
CA PHE A 89 5.38 -0.60 -3.41
C PHE A 89 4.30 0.36 -2.90
N PHE A 90 3.95 0.27 -1.61
CA PHE A 90 3.01 1.15 -0.95
C PHE A 90 3.50 2.60 -1.01
N GLN A 91 4.73 2.83 -0.56
CA GLN A 91 5.32 4.16 -0.53
C GLN A 91 5.51 4.72 -1.94
N VAL A 92 6.03 3.92 -2.88
CA VAL A 92 6.24 4.38 -4.27
C VAL A 92 4.91 4.69 -4.95
N GLY A 93 3.88 3.85 -4.75
CA GLY A 93 2.54 4.07 -5.30
C GLY A 93 1.92 5.38 -4.81
N ILE A 94 1.92 5.62 -3.50
CA ILE A 94 1.42 6.86 -2.89
C ILE A 94 2.21 8.07 -3.39
N TYR A 95 3.55 7.98 -3.41
CA TYR A 95 4.40 9.06 -3.90
C TYR A 95 4.06 9.45 -5.34
N LEU A 96 3.89 8.45 -6.23
CA LEU A 96 3.53 8.68 -7.63
C LEU A 96 2.16 9.37 -7.75
N ILE A 97 1.16 8.91 -7.00
CA ILE A 97 -0.18 9.50 -7.02
C ILE A 97 -0.11 10.95 -6.53
N VAL A 98 0.44 11.19 -5.34
CA VAL A 98 0.50 12.52 -4.72
C VAL A 98 1.28 13.51 -5.59
N LEU A 99 2.47 13.15 -6.08
CA LEU A 99 3.28 14.02 -6.91
C LEU A 99 2.53 14.43 -8.19
N ASN A 100 1.85 13.49 -8.84
CA ASN A 100 1.20 13.75 -10.11
C ASN A 100 -0.15 14.47 -9.94
N LEU A 101 -0.88 14.24 -8.84
CA LEU A 101 -2.03 15.06 -8.45
C LEU A 101 -1.61 16.52 -8.22
N LEU A 102 -0.53 16.74 -7.45
CA LEU A 102 -0.03 18.09 -7.22
C LEU A 102 0.41 18.77 -8.52
N LYS A 103 1.02 18.04 -9.46
CA LYS A 103 1.34 18.59 -10.80
C LYS A 103 0.09 18.97 -11.58
N LEU A 104 -0.98 18.18 -11.50
CA LEU A 104 -2.26 18.46 -12.16
C LEU A 104 -2.95 19.70 -11.58
N ILE A 105 -2.91 19.88 -10.25
CA ILE A 105 -3.52 21.01 -9.54
C ILE A 105 -2.69 22.30 -9.73
N PHE A 106 -1.39 22.26 -9.43
CA PHE A 106 -0.52 23.43 -9.41
C PHE A 106 0.18 23.67 -10.75
N PHE A 107 -0.55 23.49 -11.86
CA PHE A 107 -0.15 23.37 -13.28
C PHE A 107 0.71 24.51 -13.88
N ARG A 108 1.37 25.35 -13.07
CA ARG A 108 1.97 26.61 -13.52
C ARG A 108 3.43 26.51 -13.97
N ARG A 109 4.25 25.53 -13.56
CA ARG A 109 5.70 25.53 -13.91
C ARG A 109 6.35 24.16 -14.15
N LYS A 110 7.47 24.19 -14.89
CA LYS A 110 8.25 23.03 -15.38
C LYS A 110 8.95 22.32 -14.21
N TYR A 111 8.30 21.30 -13.63
CA TYR A 111 8.92 20.46 -12.61
C TYR A 111 10.18 19.77 -13.18
N ARG A 112 11.35 20.04 -12.59
CA ARG A 112 12.58 19.30 -12.89
C ARG A 112 12.69 18.09 -11.97
N PHE A 113 12.47 16.90 -12.52
CA PHE A 113 12.69 15.65 -11.80
C PHE A 113 14.18 15.52 -11.46
N LYS A 114 14.50 15.31 -10.18
CA LYS A 114 15.85 15.01 -9.71
C LYS A 114 15.84 13.64 -9.06
N LEU A 115 16.56 12.68 -9.63
CA LEU A 115 16.57 11.29 -9.19
C LEU A 115 16.97 11.14 -7.72
N GLY A 116 18.02 11.84 -7.27
CA GLY A 116 18.43 11.80 -5.86
C GLY A 116 17.35 12.30 -4.87
N ARG A 117 16.51 13.24 -5.29
CA ARG A 117 15.36 13.69 -4.48
C ARG A 117 14.26 12.65 -4.43
N PHE A 118 14.00 11.99 -5.56
CA PHE A 118 13.04 10.89 -5.63
C PHE A 118 13.46 9.74 -4.69
N ILE A 119 14.74 9.34 -4.74
CA ILE A 119 15.27 8.25 -3.92
C ILE A 119 15.19 8.62 -2.43
N SER A 120 15.75 9.76 -2.02
CA SER A 120 15.73 10.18 -0.61
C SER A 120 14.32 10.30 -0.02
N LEU A 121 13.36 10.78 -0.80
CA LEU A 121 11.96 10.87 -0.39
C LEU A 121 11.32 9.51 -0.16
N ASN A 122 11.56 8.56 -1.05
CA ASN A 122 11.03 7.21 -0.90
C ASN A 122 11.74 6.45 0.23
N VAL A 123 13.04 6.65 0.45
CA VAL A 123 13.75 6.07 1.60
C VAL A 123 13.16 6.57 2.93
N ILE A 124 12.98 7.88 3.08
CA ILE A 124 12.35 8.47 4.27
C ILE A 124 10.92 7.96 4.41
N GLY A 125 10.16 7.95 3.31
CA GLY A 125 8.77 7.48 3.31
C GLY A 125 8.65 6.01 3.72
N VAL A 126 9.55 5.14 3.25
CA VAL A 126 9.60 3.72 3.64
C VAL A 126 9.98 3.58 5.11
N ALA A 127 10.99 4.31 5.60
CA ALA A 127 11.36 4.27 7.01
C ALA A 127 10.21 4.69 7.93
N VAL A 128 9.48 5.76 7.58
CA VAL A 128 8.29 6.18 8.32
C VAL A 128 7.17 5.15 8.21
N ALA A 129 6.93 4.60 7.01
CA ALA A 129 5.93 3.55 6.83
C ALA A 129 6.26 2.36 7.73
N MET A 130 7.50 1.87 7.75
CA MET A 130 7.92 0.78 8.64
C MET A 130 7.60 1.08 10.11
N GLY A 131 7.92 2.28 10.60
CA GLY A 131 7.60 2.68 11.98
C GLY A 131 6.10 2.75 12.25
N VAL A 132 5.31 3.32 11.33
CA VAL A 132 3.85 3.40 11.48
C VAL A 132 3.22 2.01 11.39
N TYR A 133 3.71 1.12 10.53
CA TYR A 133 3.22 -0.26 10.43
C TYR A 133 3.57 -1.07 11.67
N GLN A 134 4.73 -0.84 12.32
CA GLN A 134 5.01 -1.41 13.64
C GLN A 134 4.00 -0.96 14.70
N ILE A 135 3.57 0.31 14.67
CA ILE A 135 2.53 0.81 15.58
C ILE A 135 1.15 0.21 15.22
N TYR A 136 0.85 0.10 13.92
CA TYR A 136 -0.37 -0.55 13.43
C TYR A 136 -0.48 -2.01 13.91
N TRP A 137 0.62 -2.75 13.88
CA TRP A 137 0.68 -4.13 14.36
C TRP A 137 0.55 -4.26 15.88
N THR A 138 0.84 -3.21 16.64
CA THR A 138 0.84 -3.25 18.11
C THR A 138 -0.37 -2.61 18.77
N LYS A 139 -1.11 -1.74 18.07
CA LYS A 139 -2.19 -0.93 18.66
C LYS A 139 -3.55 -1.01 17.96
N GLU A 140 -3.81 -2.05 17.17
CA GLU A 140 -5.08 -2.24 16.44
C GLU A 140 -5.54 -1.01 15.62
N LEU A 141 -4.61 -0.17 15.17
CA LEU A 141 -4.97 0.98 14.34
C LEU A 141 -5.67 0.51 13.07
N GLU A 142 -6.60 1.32 12.58
CA GLU A 142 -7.24 1.12 11.27
C GLU A 142 -6.24 1.38 10.14
N PHE A 143 -6.25 0.55 9.10
CA PHE A 143 -5.30 0.68 7.97
C PHE A 143 -5.45 2.04 7.26
N TRP A 144 -6.67 2.57 7.21
CA TRP A 144 -6.98 3.86 6.62
C TRP A 144 -6.26 5.04 7.31
N ILE A 145 -6.02 4.95 8.62
CA ILE A 145 -5.29 5.98 9.37
C ILE A 145 -3.82 5.99 8.94
N VAL A 146 -3.22 4.81 8.77
CA VAL A 146 -1.85 4.65 8.26
C VAL A 146 -1.73 5.22 6.85
N LEU A 147 -2.68 4.89 5.98
CA LEU A 147 -2.73 5.40 4.60
C LEU A 147 -2.82 6.93 4.57
N LEU A 148 -3.72 7.51 5.38
CA LEU A 148 -3.90 8.96 5.47
C LEU A 148 -2.61 9.65 5.96
N GLY A 149 -1.99 9.13 7.02
CA GLY A 149 -0.72 9.64 7.54
C GLY A 149 0.38 9.64 6.47
N GLN A 150 0.48 8.58 5.68
CA GLN A 150 1.46 8.48 4.60
C GLN A 150 1.18 9.46 3.46
N ILE A 151 -0.08 9.70 3.11
CA ILE A 151 -0.47 10.71 2.12
C ILE A 151 -0.08 12.10 2.61
N VAL A 152 -0.40 12.45 3.86
CA VAL A 152 -0.05 13.74 4.46
C VAL A 152 1.46 13.94 4.51
N LEU A 153 2.22 12.91 4.91
CA LEU A 153 3.68 12.97 4.87
C LEU A 153 4.21 13.25 3.46
N ASN A 154 3.73 12.53 2.46
CA ASN A 154 4.12 12.76 1.07
C ASN A 154 3.75 14.18 0.62
N LEU A 155 2.57 14.69 0.97
CA LEU A 155 2.17 16.07 0.69
C LEU A 155 3.15 17.08 1.32
N VAL A 156 3.43 16.96 2.61
CA VAL A 156 4.35 17.85 3.36
C VAL A 156 5.76 17.82 2.79
N LEU A 157 6.24 16.65 2.36
CA LEU A 157 7.58 16.52 1.81
C LEU A 157 7.67 16.98 0.34
N ILE A 158 6.63 16.78 -0.47
CA ILE A 158 6.64 17.11 -1.90
C ILE A 158 6.28 18.58 -2.13
N PHE A 159 5.25 19.09 -1.44
CA PHE A 159 4.66 20.41 -1.70
C PHE A 159 5.65 21.58 -1.59
N PRO A 160 6.46 21.73 -0.52
CA PRO A 160 7.43 22.83 -0.41
C PRO A 160 8.49 22.78 -1.51
N ARG A 161 8.79 21.60 -2.04
CA ARG A 161 9.79 21.41 -3.10
C ARG A 161 9.24 21.71 -4.49
N LEU A 162 7.93 21.53 -4.69
CA LEU A 162 7.24 22.08 -5.85
C LEU A 162 7.25 23.61 -5.82
N ARG A 163 7.12 24.21 -4.63
CA ARG A 163 7.19 25.67 -4.45
C ARG A 163 8.60 26.23 -4.59
N LYS A 164 9.66 25.63 -4.02
CA LYS A 164 11.04 26.17 -4.11
C LYS A 164 11.66 26.15 -5.52
N ASN A 165 11.14 25.30 -6.42
CA ASN A 165 11.54 25.31 -7.83
C ASN A 165 10.67 26.29 -8.66
N SER A 166 9.84 27.13 -8.01
CA SER A 166 9.06 28.21 -8.64
C SER A 166 9.87 29.48 -8.72
#